data_AF-A0A9X2IID2-F1
#
_entry.id   AF-A0A9X2IID2-F1
#
_cell.length_a   1.000
_cell.length_b   1.000
_cell.length_c   1.000
_cell.angle_alpha   90.00
_cell.angle_beta   90.00
_cell.angle_gamma   90.00
#
_symmetry.space_group_name_H-M   'P 1'
#
loop_
_entity.id
_entity.type
_entity.pdbx_description
1 polymer ?
#
loop_
_entity_poly.entity_id
_entity_poly.type
_entity_poly.pdbx_seq_one_letter_code
_entity_poly.pdbx_strand_id
1 'polypeptide(L)'
;MTDQKHSILVLGATGRQGGSVAKALLKAGWNVRALVSDPGKPAALALQEAGVELMRGSFEDMETVRAAMKGAHGVFSVLPGNLAAEQEERYGTSIADLAVESDIAHFVYSSGASVGDRPTGVARFDAKPHIEAHIRELPITATIIRPTIFMEMLVRPGFGLDRGQLLSLIRPEDFIQLTAVDDIGKFVASIFADRERFGGVTMRIASDRLSGHDLEAAMTEVAGRQISYARLPDEVLEASPDLSHMARSLEDGPLSVRVDLDAMRAINPELLTFRTWLATVGLKAFRDAIGLGEG
;
A
#
# COMPACT_ATOMS: atom_id res chain seq x y z
N MET A 1 -11.72 33.28 9.93
CA MET A 1 -11.65 32.63 8.60
C MET A 1 -11.50 31.15 8.88
N THR A 2 -12.52 30.35 8.58
CA THR A 2 -12.43 28.89 8.72
C THR A 2 -11.36 28.40 7.76
N ASP A 3 -10.27 27.86 8.32
CA ASP A 3 -9.15 27.27 7.60
C ASP A 3 -9.65 26.04 6.82
N GLN A 4 -10.19 26.26 5.62
CA GLN A 4 -10.62 25.17 4.75
C GLN A 4 -9.36 24.45 4.28
N LYS A 5 -9.09 23.28 4.85
CA LYS A 5 -8.08 22.37 4.33
C LYS A 5 -8.32 22.15 2.84
N HIS A 6 -7.29 22.43 2.03
CA HIS A 6 -7.37 22.34 0.58
C HIS A 6 -7.67 20.90 0.10
N SER A 7 -8.15 20.73 -1.13
CA SER A 7 -8.55 19.39 -1.61
C SER A 7 -7.35 18.48 -1.91
N ILE A 8 -7.43 17.22 -1.48
CA ILE A 8 -6.51 16.14 -1.89
C ILE A 8 -7.24 15.23 -2.88
N LEU A 9 -6.63 15.01 -4.05
CA LEU A 9 -7.09 14.02 -5.02
C LEU A 9 -6.45 12.66 -4.71
N VAL A 10 -7.27 11.62 -4.60
CA VAL A 10 -6.85 10.23 -4.40
C VAL A 10 -7.09 9.45 -5.68
N LEU A 11 -6.02 9.06 -6.34
CA LEU A 11 -6.04 8.15 -7.48
C LEU A 11 -5.99 6.71 -6.96
N GLY A 12 -6.83 5.81 -7.51
CA GLY A 12 -6.93 4.43 -7.01
C GLY A 12 -7.71 4.29 -5.69
N ALA A 13 -8.61 5.25 -5.39
CA ALA A 13 -9.37 5.32 -4.14
C ALA A 13 -10.25 4.10 -3.85
N THR A 14 -10.71 3.36 -4.86
CA THR A 14 -11.51 2.14 -4.68
C THR A 14 -10.67 0.89 -4.39
N GLY A 15 -9.34 1.01 -4.46
CA GLY A 15 -8.40 -0.04 -4.06
C GLY A 15 -8.10 -0.02 -2.56
N ARG A 16 -7.32 -1.00 -2.10
CA ARG A 16 -6.92 -1.15 -0.69
C ARG A 16 -6.23 0.11 -0.15
N GLN A 17 -5.14 0.52 -0.78
CA GLN A 17 -4.33 1.67 -0.33
C GLN A 17 -5.10 2.97 -0.47
N GLY A 18 -5.62 3.28 -1.67
CA GLY A 18 -6.33 4.52 -1.91
C GLY A 18 -7.57 4.68 -1.04
N GLY A 19 -8.31 3.61 -0.76
CA GLY A 19 -9.47 3.65 0.13
C GLY A 19 -9.10 3.95 1.58
N SER A 20 -8.02 3.36 2.07
CA SER A 20 -7.44 3.68 3.38
C SER A 20 -7.00 5.13 3.46
N VAL A 21 -6.29 5.62 2.43
CA VAL A 21 -5.87 7.03 2.32
C VAL A 21 -7.04 7.99 2.32
N ALA A 22 -8.07 7.74 1.51
CA ALA A 22 -9.25 8.59 1.45
C ALA A 22 -9.95 8.69 2.82
N LYS A 23 -10.13 7.56 3.50
CA LYS A 23 -10.72 7.53 4.86
C LYS A 23 -9.87 8.28 5.89
N ALA A 24 -8.56 8.08 5.88
CA ALA A 24 -7.66 8.73 6.82
C ALA A 24 -7.59 10.26 6.60
N LEU A 25 -7.57 10.70 5.33
CA LEU A 25 -7.62 12.12 4.98
C LEU A 25 -8.91 12.79 5.43
N LEU A 26 -10.07 12.14 5.21
CA LEU A 26 -11.36 12.62 5.72
C LEU A 26 -11.37 12.72 7.25
N LYS A 27 -10.89 11.69 7.96
CA LYS A 27 -10.77 11.71 9.44
C LYS A 27 -9.87 12.86 9.92
N ALA A 28 -8.83 13.19 9.16
CA ALA A 28 -7.95 14.32 9.42
C ALA A 28 -8.54 15.69 8.99
N GLY A 29 -9.76 15.74 8.44
CA GLY A 29 -10.48 16.96 8.08
C GLY A 29 -10.12 17.55 6.71
N TRP A 30 -9.46 16.78 5.84
CA TRP A 30 -9.19 17.21 4.46
C TRP A 30 -10.44 17.06 3.58
N ASN A 31 -10.57 17.92 2.58
CA ASN A 31 -11.52 17.69 1.49
C ASN A 31 -10.95 16.65 0.53
N VAL A 32 -11.65 15.55 0.29
CA VAL A 32 -11.13 14.42 -0.51
C VAL A 32 -11.91 14.27 -1.80
N ARG A 33 -11.19 14.22 -2.92
CA ARG A 33 -11.71 13.87 -4.24
C ARG A 33 -11.14 12.51 -4.67
N ALA A 34 -11.92 11.71 -5.38
CA ALA A 34 -11.48 10.40 -5.86
C ALA A 34 -11.77 10.24 -7.35
N LEU A 35 -10.74 9.88 -8.12
CA LEU A 35 -10.93 9.44 -9.51
C LEU A 35 -11.36 7.98 -9.51
N VAL A 36 -12.54 7.70 -10.06
CA VAL A 36 -13.12 6.35 -10.13
C VAL A 36 -13.59 6.04 -11.55
N SER A 37 -13.38 4.81 -12.02
CA SER A 37 -13.83 4.40 -13.36
C SER A 37 -15.34 4.26 -13.47
N ASP A 38 -15.98 3.80 -12.39
CA ASP A 38 -17.42 3.61 -12.29
C ASP A 38 -17.92 4.07 -10.91
N PRO A 39 -18.56 5.27 -10.84
CA PRO A 39 -19.14 5.79 -9.61
C PRO A 39 -20.27 4.94 -9.02
N GLY A 40 -20.89 4.05 -9.79
CA GLY A 40 -22.00 3.20 -9.33
C GLY A 40 -21.57 1.93 -8.62
N LYS A 41 -20.27 1.61 -8.58
CA LYS A 41 -19.78 0.40 -7.90
C LYS A 41 -19.85 0.54 -6.38
N PRO A 42 -20.08 -0.56 -5.64
CA PRO A 42 -20.21 -0.51 -4.17
C PRO A 42 -19.05 0.21 -3.46
N ALA A 43 -17.81 0.01 -3.90
CA ALA A 43 -16.65 0.69 -3.32
C ALA A 43 -16.66 2.22 -3.56
N ALA A 44 -17.14 2.68 -4.72
CA ALA A 44 -17.24 4.11 -5.01
C ALA A 44 -18.40 4.73 -4.23
N LEU A 45 -19.55 4.06 -4.16
CA LEU A 45 -20.70 4.49 -3.36
C LEU A 45 -20.33 4.62 -1.88
N ALA A 46 -19.61 3.64 -1.31
CA ALA A 46 -19.14 3.72 0.07
C ALA A 46 -18.20 4.91 0.33
N LEU A 47 -17.37 5.30 -0.65
CA LEU A 47 -16.55 6.52 -0.55
C LEU A 47 -17.42 7.78 -0.58
N GLN A 48 -18.42 7.82 -1.46
CA GLN A 48 -19.35 8.94 -1.57
C GLN A 48 -20.15 9.12 -0.26
N GLU A 49 -20.67 8.03 0.31
CA GLU A 49 -21.37 8.03 1.60
C GLU A 49 -20.47 8.51 2.75
N ALA A 50 -19.16 8.24 2.68
CA ALA A 50 -18.18 8.74 3.63
C ALA A 50 -17.82 10.22 3.43
N GLY A 51 -18.33 10.89 2.38
CA GLY A 51 -18.08 12.31 2.09
C GLY A 51 -16.98 12.58 1.07
N VAL A 52 -16.53 11.57 0.32
CA VAL A 52 -15.59 11.76 -0.80
C VAL A 52 -16.35 12.27 -2.03
N GLU A 53 -15.83 13.31 -2.67
CA GLU A 53 -16.33 13.75 -3.97
C GLU A 53 -15.80 12.81 -5.08
N LEU A 54 -16.72 12.16 -5.81
CA LEU A 54 -16.36 11.24 -6.89
C LEU A 54 -16.23 11.97 -8.22
N MET A 55 -15.12 11.72 -8.92
CA MET A 55 -14.89 12.15 -10.29
C MET A 55 -14.77 10.92 -11.17
N ARG A 56 -15.55 10.85 -12.25
CA ARG A 56 -15.46 9.74 -13.20
C ARG A 56 -14.24 9.91 -14.10
N GLY A 57 -13.41 8.86 -14.21
CA GLY A 57 -12.27 8.85 -15.12
C GLY A 57 -11.44 7.57 -15.04
N SER A 58 -10.39 7.49 -15.84
CA SER A 58 -9.55 6.29 -15.97
C SER A 58 -8.09 6.68 -16.19
N PHE A 59 -7.16 5.83 -15.74
CA PHE A 59 -5.74 5.96 -16.08
C PHE A 59 -5.46 5.74 -17.57
N GLU A 60 -6.41 5.21 -18.34
CA GLU A 60 -6.31 5.16 -19.80
C GLU A 60 -6.58 6.51 -20.48
N ASP A 61 -7.25 7.42 -19.79
CA ASP A 61 -7.66 8.73 -20.29
C ASP A 61 -7.03 9.84 -19.44
N MET A 62 -5.83 10.28 -19.85
CA MET A 62 -5.06 11.31 -19.15
C MET A 62 -5.79 12.66 -19.06
N GLU A 63 -6.75 12.95 -19.96
CA GLU A 63 -7.54 14.18 -19.85
C GLU A 63 -8.50 14.13 -18.66
N THR A 64 -9.03 12.95 -18.32
CA THR A 64 -9.82 12.79 -17.09
C THR A 64 -8.99 12.93 -15.83
N VAL A 65 -7.73 12.46 -15.86
CA VAL A 65 -6.77 12.65 -14.76
C VAL A 65 -6.43 14.13 -14.59
N ARG A 66 -6.10 14.81 -15.69
CA ARG A 66 -5.83 16.25 -15.73
C ARG A 66 -7.01 17.05 -15.18
N ALA A 67 -8.23 16.75 -15.63
CA ALA A 67 -9.44 17.41 -15.15
C ALA A 67 -9.65 17.21 -13.64
N ALA A 68 -9.32 16.04 -13.10
CA ALA A 68 -9.43 15.75 -11.68
C ALA A 68 -8.37 16.45 -10.83
N MET A 69 -7.18 16.71 -11.38
CA MET A 69 -6.11 17.46 -10.69
C MET A 69 -6.42 18.96 -10.58
N LYS A 70 -7.28 19.51 -11.45
CA LYS A 70 -7.64 20.93 -11.41
C LYS A 70 -8.16 21.33 -10.03
N GLY A 71 -7.48 22.31 -9.42
CA GLY A 71 -7.83 22.85 -8.10
C GLY A 71 -7.49 21.95 -6.91
N ALA A 72 -6.78 20.84 -7.10
CA ALA A 72 -6.25 20.05 -5.97
C ALA A 72 -5.00 20.72 -5.43
N HIS A 73 -4.82 20.61 -4.12
CA HIS A 73 -3.58 20.99 -3.46
C HIS A 73 -2.57 19.85 -3.46
N GLY A 74 -3.05 18.63 -3.22
CA GLY A 74 -2.21 17.44 -3.21
C GLY A 74 -2.82 16.30 -4.01
N VAL A 75 -1.97 15.37 -4.42
CA VAL A 75 -2.37 14.14 -5.11
C VAL A 75 -1.72 12.95 -4.43
N PHE A 76 -2.53 11.96 -4.05
CA PHE A 76 -2.03 10.62 -3.75
C PHE A 76 -2.20 9.73 -4.99
N SER A 77 -1.10 9.14 -5.46
CA SER A 77 -1.05 8.26 -6.62
C SER A 77 -0.66 6.84 -6.25
N VAL A 78 -1.56 5.89 -6.52
CA VAL A 78 -1.28 4.45 -6.51
C VAL A 78 -1.86 3.81 -7.76
N LEU A 79 -1.07 2.98 -8.43
CA LEU A 79 -1.46 2.30 -9.66
C LEU A 79 -2.01 0.89 -9.38
N PRO A 80 -2.92 0.37 -10.22
CA PRO A 80 -3.40 -1.00 -10.12
C PRO A 80 -2.25 -2.01 -10.27
N GLY A 81 -2.15 -2.96 -9.34
CA GLY A 81 -1.06 -3.95 -9.32
C GLY A 81 -1.13 -5.04 -10.39
N ASN A 82 -2.14 -5.01 -11.27
CA ASN A 82 -2.36 -5.96 -12.37
C ASN A 82 -2.05 -5.36 -13.76
N LEU A 83 -1.52 -4.14 -13.81
CA LEU A 83 -1.06 -3.55 -15.07
C LEU A 83 0.17 -4.28 -15.61
N ALA A 84 0.33 -4.29 -16.93
CA ALA A 84 1.62 -4.61 -17.54
C ALA A 84 2.65 -3.55 -17.14
N ALA A 85 3.93 -3.94 -17.08
CA ALA A 85 5.01 -3.08 -16.62
C ALA A 85 5.09 -1.77 -17.41
N GLU A 86 4.97 -1.85 -18.74
CA GLU A 86 5.03 -0.70 -19.64
C GLU A 86 3.83 0.24 -19.45
N GLN A 87 2.65 -0.31 -19.13
CA GLN A 87 1.48 0.49 -18.80
C GLN A 87 1.62 1.16 -17.44
N GLU A 88 2.14 0.43 -16.43
CA GLU A 88 2.39 0.97 -15.10
C GLU A 88 3.37 2.15 -15.18
N GLU A 89 4.50 1.97 -15.86
CA GLU A 89 5.51 3.01 -16.05
C GLU A 89 4.92 4.22 -16.76
N ARG A 90 4.26 4.02 -17.91
CA ARG A 90 3.65 5.11 -18.69
C ARG A 90 2.61 5.89 -17.88
N TYR A 91 1.72 5.21 -17.17
CA TYR A 91 0.71 5.91 -16.36
C TYR A 91 1.36 6.63 -15.18
N GLY A 92 2.33 6.01 -14.51
CA GLY A 92 3.01 6.61 -13.37
C GLY A 92 3.74 7.90 -13.72
N THR A 93 4.50 7.91 -14.81
CA THR A 93 5.23 9.10 -15.27
C THR A 93 4.28 10.18 -15.76
N SER A 94 3.29 9.83 -16.60
CA SER A 94 2.30 10.82 -17.10
C SER A 94 1.47 11.45 -15.97
N ILE A 95 1.09 10.69 -14.94
CA ILE A 95 0.39 11.25 -13.78
C ILE A 95 1.29 12.23 -13.00
N ALA A 96 2.58 11.93 -12.88
CA ALA A 96 3.52 12.83 -12.22
C ALA A 96 3.75 14.12 -13.02
N ASP A 97 3.86 14.02 -14.35
CA ASP A 97 3.94 15.19 -15.26
C ASP A 97 2.70 16.07 -15.15
N LEU A 98 1.51 15.45 -15.17
CA LEU A 98 0.24 16.17 -14.99
C LEU A 98 0.15 16.87 -13.64
N ALA A 99 0.76 16.32 -12.59
CA ALA A 99 0.79 16.97 -11.29
C ALA A 99 1.62 18.26 -11.33
N VAL A 100 2.74 18.28 -12.07
CA VAL A 100 3.51 19.50 -12.35
C VAL A 100 2.68 20.50 -13.15
N GLU A 101 2.09 20.06 -14.26
CA GLU A 101 1.28 20.91 -15.15
C GLU A 101 0.03 21.49 -14.49
N SER A 102 -0.45 20.85 -13.43
CA SER A 102 -1.64 21.25 -12.67
C SER A 102 -1.31 22.02 -11.39
N ASP A 103 -0.05 22.44 -11.21
CA ASP A 103 0.44 23.19 -10.04
C ASP A 103 0.15 22.49 -8.70
N ILE A 104 0.24 21.15 -8.66
CA ILE A 104 0.05 20.38 -7.44
C ILE A 104 1.16 20.73 -6.44
N ALA A 105 0.78 21.14 -5.24
CA ALA A 105 1.73 21.56 -4.21
C ALA A 105 2.48 20.38 -3.59
N HIS A 106 1.84 19.22 -3.45
CA HIS A 106 2.45 18.02 -2.89
C HIS A 106 1.95 16.74 -3.56
N PHE A 107 2.87 16.00 -4.20
CA PHE A 107 2.59 14.73 -4.85
C PHE A 107 3.08 13.55 -4.00
N VAL A 108 2.19 12.66 -3.58
CA VAL A 108 2.54 11.46 -2.81
C VAL A 108 2.36 10.24 -3.68
N TYR A 109 3.45 9.53 -3.99
CA TYR A 109 3.44 8.31 -4.78
C TYR A 109 3.62 7.08 -3.91
N SER A 110 2.73 6.10 -4.08
CA SER A 110 2.88 4.77 -3.49
C SER A 110 3.63 3.84 -4.43
N SER A 111 4.90 3.61 -4.13
CA SER A 111 5.72 2.57 -4.73
C SER A 111 5.56 1.24 -3.96
N GLY A 112 6.65 0.50 -3.72
CA GLY A 112 6.70 -0.71 -2.90
C GLY A 112 8.11 -0.97 -2.35
N ALA A 113 8.21 -1.61 -1.19
CA ALA A 113 9.50 -1.93 -0.55
C ALA A 113 10.35 -2.93 -1.34
N SER A 114 9.77 -3.63 -2.32
CA SER A 114 10.50 -4.48 -3.26
C SER A 114 11.39 -3.69 -4.23
N VAL A 115 11.23 -2.36 -4.31
CA VAL A 115 12.09 -1.50 -5.11
C VAL A 115 13.49 -1.44 -4.50
N GLY A 116 14.45 -1.97 -5.25
CA GLY A 116 15.87 -1.80 -5.01
C GLY A 116 16.41 -0.50 -5.63
N ASP A 117 17.66 -0.17 -5.31
CA ASP A 117 18.32 1.04 -5.82
C ASP A 117 19.00 0.81 -7.19
N ARG A 118 18.86 -0.39 -7.76
CA ARG A 118 19.38 -0.78 -9.07
C ARG A 118 18.29 -1.52 -9.87
N PRO A 119 18.20 -1.28 -11.19
CA PRO A 119 17.34 -2.08 -12.06
C PRO A 119 17.70 -3.57 -11.98
N THR A 120 16.67 -4.40 -11.99
CA THR A 120 16.76 -5.86 -11.94
C THR A 120 16.93 -6.47 -13.33
N GLY A 121 16.61 -5.73 -14.39
CA GLY A 121 16.53 -6.21 -15.76
C GLY A 121 15.20 -6.91 -16.07
N VAL A 122 14.27 -6.96 -15.11
CA VAL A 122 12.96 -7.58 -15.24
C VAL A 122 11.91 -6.48 -15.19
N ALA A 123 11.24 -6.25 -16.32
CA ALA A 123 10.34 -5.11 -16.52
C ALA A 123 9.33 -4.89 -15.38
N ARG A 124 8.69 -5.97 -14.89
CA ARG A 124 7.71 -5.90 -13.80
C ARG A 124 8.28 -5.37 -12.47
N PHE A 125 9.56 -5.62 -12.20
CA PHE A 125 10.24 -5.10 -11.00
C PHE A 125 10.88 -3.72 -11.23
N ASP A 126 11.08 -3.33 -12.49
CA ASP A 126 11.74 -2.08 -12.87
C ASP A 126 10.79 -0.90 -13.13
N ALA A 127 9.50 -1.15 -13.38
CA ALA A 127 8.51 -0.10 -13.62
C ALA A 127 8.42 0.95 -12.49
N LYS A 128 8.29 0.50 -11.22
CA LYS A 128 8.25 1.42 -10.06
C LYS A 128 9.57 2.18 -9.85
N PRO A 129 10.76 1.54 -9.90
CA PRO A 129 12.04 2.27 -9.89
C PRO A 129 12.12 3.38 -10.95
N HIS A 130 11.64 3.13 -12.18
CA HIS A 130 11.63 4.14 -13.24
C HIS A 130 10.67 5.30 -12.92
N ILE A 131 9.46 5.01 -12.43
CA ILE A 131 8.51 6.05 -12.00
C ILE A 131 9.10 6.88 -10.86
N GLU A 132 9.74 6.23 -9.87
CA GLU A 132 10.38 6.95 -8.77
C GLU A 132 11.55 7.83 -9.24
N ALA A 133 12.35 7.38 -10.21
CA ALA A 133 13.42 8.17 -10.79
C ALA A 133 12.87 9.40 -11.50
N HIS A 134 11.85 9.22 -12.35
CA HIS A 134 11.15 10.29 -13.05
C HIS A 134 10.61 11.34 -12.07
N ILE A 135 9.90 10.93 -11.03
CA ILE A 135 9.34 11.84 -10.00
C ILE A 135 10.42 12.72 -9.36
N ARG A 136 11.62 12.18 -9.13
CA ARG A 136 12.72 12.94 -8.49
C ARG A 136 13.31 14.03 -9.39
N GLU A 137 13.14 13.92 -10.71
CA GLU A 137 13.62 14.90 -11.69
C GLU A 137 12.62 16.04 -11.92
N LEU A 138 11.36 15.85 -11.51
CA LEU A 138 10.31 16.83 -11.71
C LEU A 138 10.41 18.01 -10.73
N PRO A 139 10.03 19.23 -11.18
CA PRO A 139 10.04 20.42 -10.33
C PRO A 139 8.81 20.49 -9.41
N ILE A 140 8.53 19.41 -8.67
CA ILE A 140 7.40 19.28 -7.74
C ILE A 140 7.87 18.77 -6.38
N THR A 141 7.24 19.22 -5.30
CA THR A 141 7.46 18.59 -3.99
C THR A 141 6.77 17.23 -3.97
N ALA A 142 7.57 16.17 -4.00
CA ALA A 142 7.06 14.81 -3.95
C ALA A 142 7.50 14.05 -2.69
N THR A 143 6.66 13.12 -2.24
CA THR A 143 7.03 12.10 -1.25
C THR A 143 6.77 10.73 -1.85
N ILE A 144 7.74 9.83 -1.76
CA ILE A 144 7.59 8.45 -2.21
C ILE A 144 7.49 7.56 -0.97
N ILE A 145 6.39 6.84 -0.84
CA ILE A 145 6.27 5.79 0.17
C ILE A 145 6.51 4.42 -0.47
N ARG A 146 7.23 3.56 0.25
CA ARG A 146 7.51 2.17 -0.12
C ARG A 146 6.92 1.25 0.96
N PRO A 147 5.62 0.93 0.92
CA PRO A 147 5.02 -0.02 1.83
C PRO A 147 5.66 -1.41 1.75
N THR A 148 5.81 -2.08 2.89
CA THR A 148 6.19 -3.49 2.94
C THR A 148 5.00 -4.41 2.61
N ILE A 149 5.16 -5.73 2.81
CA ILE A 149 4.11 -6.70 2.50
C ILE A 149 2.88 -6.40 3.35
N PHE A 150 1.69 -6.42 2.74
CA PHE A 150 0.48 -6.11 3.48
C PHE A 150 0.07 -7.25 4.40
N MET A 151 -0.36 -6.94 5.62
CA MET A 151 -0.92 -7.95 6.55
C MET A 151 -2.09 -8.72 5.91
N GLU A 152 -2.88 -8.03 5.08
CA GLU A 152 -3.99 -8.57 4.29
C GLU A 152 -3.55 -9.68 3.33
N MET A 153 -2.28 -9.73 2.91
CA MET A 153 -1.78 -10.79 2.03
C MET A 153 -1.61 -12.11 2.75
N LEU A 154 -1.35 -12.10 4.06
CA LEU A 154 -1.18 -13.33 4.85
C LEU A 154 -2.50 -14.10 5.03
N VAL A 155 -3.64 -13.42 4.91
CA VAL A 155 -4.97 -14.03 5.05
C VAL A 155 -5.67 -14.27 3.72
N ARG A 156 -4.92 -14.20 2.60
CA ARG A 156 -5.49 -14.51 1.29
C ARG A 156 -5.68 -16.02 1.11
N PRO A 157 -6.71 -16.44 0.34
CA PRO A 157 -6.82 -17.82 -0.12
C PRO A 157 -5.56 -18.26 -0.87
N GLY A 158 -5.18 -19.52 -0.71
CA GLY A 158 -4.03 -20.14 -1.38
C GLY A 158 -2.80 -20.34 -0.50
N PHE A 159 -2.75 -19.71 0.69
CA PHE A 159 -1.63 -19.85 1.64
C PHE A 159 -1.88 -20.90 2.74
N GLY A 160 -2.92 -21.74 2.61
CA GLY A 160 -3.14 -22.92 3.46
C GLY A 160 -3.93 -22.70 4.74
N LEU A 161 -4.39 -21.48 5.03
CA LEU A 161 -5.09 -21.16 6.28
C LEU A 161 -6.40 -21.95 6.44
N ASP A 162 -7.05 -22.26 5.33
CA ASP A 162 -8.21 -23.15 5.23
C ASP A 162 -7.92 -24.56 5.76
N ARG A 163 -6.66 -24.98 5.73
CA ARG A 163 -6.15 -26.26 6.23
C ARG A 163 -5.46 -26.16 7.61
N GLY A 164 -5.53 -25.00 8.27
CA GLY A 164 -4.87 -24.78 9.56
C GLY A 164 -3.35 -24.61 9.48
N GLN A 165 -2.85 -24.06 8.38
CA GLN A 165 -1.43 -23.77 8.20
C GLN A 165 -1.22 -22.44 7.48
N LEU A 166 -0.18 -21.68 7.82
CA LEU A 166 0.31 -20.57 7.00
C LEU A 166 1.54 -21.03 6.21
N LEU A 167 1.42 -21.05 4.88
CA LEU A 167 2.53 -21.22 3.95
C LEU A 167 3.15 -19.86 3.62
N SER A 168 4.47 -19.76 3.72
CA SER A 168 5.21 -18.51 3.56
C SER A 168 6.47 -18.66 2.71
N LEU A 169 7.07 -17.54 2.33
CA LEU A 169 8.31 -17.46 1.54
C LEU A 169 9.58 -17.55 2.41
N ILE A 170 9.48 -17.23 3.69
CA ILE A 170 10.62 -17.17 4.62
C ILE A 170 10.62 -18.34 5.60
N ARG A 171 11.78 -18.69 6.16
CA ARG A 171 11.88 -19.76 7.16
C ARG A 171 11.22 -19.33 8.48
N PRO A 172 10.81 -20.28 9.35
CA PRO A 172 10.19 -19.96 10.64
C PRO A 172 11.00 -19.00 11.52
N GLU A 173 12.33 -19.11 11.47
CA GLU A 173 13.30 -18.32 12.23
C GLU A 173 13.62 -16.94 11.62
N ASP A 174 13.28 -16.74 10.35
CA ASP A 174 13.51 -15.49 9.64
C ASP A 174 12.40 -14.48 9.95
N PHE A 175 12.68 -13.19 9.68
CA PHE A 175 11.73 -12.11 9.95
C PHE A 175 11.19 -11.47 8.68
N ILE A 176 9.89 -11.19 8.68
CA ILE A 176 9.20 -10.39 7.67
C ILE A 176 8.74 -9.07 8.26
N GLN A 177 8.69 -8.03 7.43
CA GLN A 177 8.11 -6.74 7.77
C GLN A 177 6.76 -6.59 7.08
N LEU A 178 5.77 -6.17 7.85
CA LEU A 178 4.38 -6.10 7.40
C LEU A 178 3.84 -4.70 7.59
N THR A 179 3.00 -4.26 6.65
CA THR A 179 2.24 -3.00 6.73
C THR A 179 0.75 -3.32 6.80
N ALA A 180 0.03 -2.80 7.78
CA ALA A 180 -1.42 -2.80 7.73
C ALA A 180 -1.88 -1.79 6.66
N VAL A 181 -2.81 -2.16 5.76
CA VAL A 181 -3.32 -1.21 4.76
C VAL A 181 -3.91 0.05 5.42
N ASP A 182 -4.57 -0.10 6.58
CA ASP A 182 -5.10 1.01 7.37
C ASP A 182 -4.01 2.01 7.80
N ASP A 183 -2.81 1.55 8.11
CA ASP A 183 -1.72 2.45 8.52
C ASP A 183 -1.15 3.24 7.33
N ILE A 184 -1.23 2.72 6.10
CA ILE A 184 -0.82 3.47 4.90
C ILE A 184 -1.60 4.78 4.81
N GLY A 185 -2.91 4.74 5.06
CA GLY A 185 -3.75 5.93 5.09
C GLY A 185 -3.31 6.92 6.16
N LYS A 186 -3.03 6.44 7.38
CA LYS A 186 -2.57 7.28 8.49
C LYS A 186 -1.21 7.92 8.21
N PHE A 187 -0.27 7.18 7.63
CA PHE A 187 1.02 7.73 7.19
C PHE A 187 0.82 8.82 6.14
N VAL A 188 0.02 8.57 5.11
CA VAL A 188 -0.22 9.55 4.04
C VAL A 188 -0.92 10.80 4.58
N ALA A 189 -1.87 10.66 5.50
CA ALA A 189 -2.50 11.81 6.14
C ALA A 189 -1.49 12.66 6.94
N SER A 190 -0.57 12.03 7.67
CA SER A 190 0.54 12.73 8.34
C SER A 190 1.49 13.39 7.35
N ILE A 191 1.77 12.76 6.20
CA ILE A 191 2.63 13.29 5.14
C ILE A 191 2.06 14.59 4.56
N PHE A 192 0.76 14.61 4.23
CA PHE A 192 0.11 15.82 3.74
C PHE A 192 -0.02 16.93 4.80
N ALA A 193 -0.06 16.56 6.09
CA ALA A 193 -0.12 17.52 7.18
C ALA A 193 1.23 18.21 7.46
N ASP A 194 2.35 17.61 7.05
CA ASP A 194 3.71 18.11 7.33
C ASP A 194 4.59 18.03 6.07
N ARG A 195 4.23 18.83 5.06
CA ARG A 195 4.93 18.90 3.78
C ARG A 195 6.41 19.27 3.94
N GLU A 196 6.77 20.09 4.93
CA GLU A 196 8.17 20.49 5.16
C GLU A 196 9.03 19.30 5.59
N ARG A 197 8.51 18.44 6.49
CA ARG A 197 9.21 17.26 6.95
C ARG A 197 9.31 16.16 5.88
N PHE A 198 8.28 15.98 5.08
CA PHE A 198 8.16 14.82 4.18
C PHE A 198 8.42 15.14 2.69
N GLY A 199 8.46 16.41 2.30
CA GLY A 199 8.77 16.82 0.94
C GLY A 199 10.18 16.40 0.53
N GLY A 200 10.31 15.75 -0.63
CA GLY A 200 11.57 15.21 -1.16
C GLY A 200 11.99 13.86 -0.54
N VAL A 201 11.22 13.31 0.40
CA VAL A 201 11.59 12.08 1.10
C VAL A 201 11.10 10.84 0.34
N THR A 202 11.97 9.84 0.23
CA THR A 202 11.59 8.45 -0.07
C THR A 202 11.69 7.63 1.21
N MET A 203 10.62 6.96 1.61
CA MET A 203 10.61 6.20 2.87
C MET A 203 9.94 4.84 2.74
N ARG A 204 10.55 3.82 3.35
CA ARG A 204 9.90 2.53 3.58
C ARG A 204 9.00 2.63 4.81
N ILE A 205 7.80 2.07 4.72
CA ILE A 205 6.84 2.05 5.83
C ILE A 205 6.47 0.62 6.19
N ALA A 206 6.47 0.34 7.49
CA ALA A 206 6.08 -0.94 8.08
C ALA A 206 5.29 -0.67 9.36
N SER A 207 4.35 -1.56 9.67
CA SER A 207 3.56 -1.54 10.89
C SER A 207 4.11 -2.50 11.94
N ASP A 208 4.70 -3.62 11.50
CA ASP A 208 5.25 -4.64 12.39
C ASP A 208 6.40 -5.42 11.74
N ARG A 209 7.17 -6.14 12.57
CA ARG A 209 8.23 -7.06 12.14
C ARG A 209 8.19 -8.33 12.98
N LEU A 210 7.96 -9.47 12.33
CA LEU A 210 7.63 -10.73 13.00
C LEU A 210 8.42 -11.88 12.37
N SER A 211 8.81 -12.85 13.19
CA SER A 211 9.30 -14.14 12.69
C SER A 211 8.14 -15.03 12.22
N GLY A 212 8.45 -16.10 11.49
CA GLY A 212 7.44 -17.13 11.19
C GLY A 212 6.84 -17.74 12.47
N HIS A 213 7.64 -17.94 13.51
CA HIS A 213 7.16 -18.38 14.82
C HIS A 213 6.21 -17.37 15.48
N ASP A 214 6.49 -16.06 15.37
CA ASP A 214 5.60 -15.03 15.91
C ASP A 214 4.25 -15.00 15.17
N LEU A 215 4.27 -15.20 13.84
CA LEU A 215 3.06 -15.31 13.02
C LEU A 215 2.23 -16.53 13.43
N GLU A 216 2.88 -17.69 13.60
CA GLU A 216 2.25 -18.93 14.06
C GLU A 216 1.52 -18.72 15.39
N ALA A 217 2.23 -18.13 16.37
CA ALA A 217 1.71 -17.88 17.71
C ALA A 217 0.54 -16.89 17.68
N ALA A 218 0.67 -15.79 16.95
CA ALA A 218 -0.38 -14.77 16.84
C ALA A 218 -1.66 -15.31 16.19
N MET A 219 -1.53 -16.07 15.09
CA MET A 219 -2.67 -16.68 14.41
C MET A 219 -3.32 -17.78 15.24
N THR A 220 -2.53 -18.64 15.89
CA THR A 220 -3.04 -19.72 16.75
C THR A 220 -3.85 -19.18 17.93
N GLU A 221 -3.37 -18.11 18.56
CA GLU A 221 -4.07 -17.46 19.67
C GLU A 221 -5.45 -16.93 19.23
N VAL A 222 -5.51 -16.17 18.13
CA VAL A 222 -6.77 -15.58 17.64
C VAL A 222 -7.72 -16.64 17.06
N ALA A 223 -7.19 -17.70 16.45
CA ALA A 223 -7.99 -18.78 15.89
C ALA A 223 -8.62 -19.69 16.96
N GLY A 224 -8.07 -19.71 18.18
CA GLY A 224 -8.46 -20.65 19.24
C GLY A 224 -8.14 -22.12 18.90
N ARG A 225 -7.31 -22.35 17.89
CA ARG A 225 -6.84 -23.67 17.43
C ARG A 225 -5.47 -23.53 16.78
N GLN A 226 -4.70 -24.62 16.74
CA GLN A 226 -3.38 -24.61 16.11
C GLN A 226 -3.47 -24.16 14.65
N ILE A 227 -2.69 -23.12 14.31
CA ILE A 227 -2.37 -22.74 12.94
C ILE A 227 -0.87 -22.92 12.80
N SER A 228 -0.44 -24.01 12.14
CA SER A 228 0.99 -24.29 11.96
C SER A 228 1.63 -23.32 10.95
N TYR A 229 2.93 -23.06 11.06
CA TYR A 229 3.67 -22.29 10.06
C TYR A 229 4.59 -23.22 9.26
N ALA A 230 4.67 -23.01 7.95
CA ALA A 230 5.70 -23.64 7.13
C ALA A 230 6.16 -22.74 6.00
N ARG A 231 7.43 -22.87 5.63
CA ARG A 231 7.93 -22.30 4.39
C ARG A 231 7.49 -23.17 3.22
N LEU A 232 7.21 -22.54 2.07
CA LEU A 232 7.05 -23.25 0.82
C LEU A 232 8.33 -24.06 0.50
N PRO A 233 8.19 -25.28 -0.05
CA PRO A 233 9.34 -26.06 -0.51
C PRO A 233 10.13 -25.29 -1.57
N ASP A 234 11.46 -25.47 -1.60
CA ASP A 234 12.33 -24.79 -2.57
C ASP A 234 11.91 -25.08 -4.01
N GLU A 235 11.51 -26.32 -4.31
CA GLU A 235 10.99 -26.74 -5.63
C GLU A 235 9.79 -25.89 -6.09
N VAL A 236 8.91 -25.50 -5.16
CA VAL A 236 7.74 -24.65 -5.46
C VAL A 236 8.17 -23.19 -5.70
N LEU A 237 9.15 -22.71 -4.94
CA LEU A 237 9.69 -21.36 -5.11
C LEU A 237 10.46 -21.23 -6.42
N GLU A 238 11.26 -22.23 -6.79
CA GLU A 238 12.05 -22.28 -8.02
C GLU A 238 11.18 -22.45 -9.27
N ALA A 239 10.03 -23.15 -9.15
CA ALA A 239 9.08 -23.31 -10.24
C ALA A 239 8.40 -22.00 -10.68
N SER A 240 8.48 -20.93 -9.87
CA SER A 240 7.91 -19.63 -10.19
C SER A 240 8.97 -18.52 -10.09
N PRO A 241 9.34 -17.88 -11.22
CA PRO A 241 10.29 -16.76 -11.21
C PRO A 241 9.91 -15.65 -10.23
N ASP A 242 8.61 -15.36 -10.10
CA ASP A 242 8.08 -14.38 -9.16
C ASP A 242 8.30 -14.80 -7.70
N LEU A 243 7.94 -16.05 -7.34
CA LEU A 243 8.12 -16.53 -5.96
C LEU A 243 9.60 -16.63 -5.59
N SER A 244 10.45 -17.12 -6.50
CA SER A 244 11.91 -17.15 -6.33
C SER A 244 12.49 -15.75 -6.13
N HIS A 245 12.03 -14.76 -6.91
CA HIS A 245 12.48 -13.37 -6.74
C HIS A 245 12.02 -12.79 -5.40
N MET A 246 10.76 -12.99 -5.01
CA MET A 246 10.23 -12.49 -3.74
C MET A 246 10.91 -13.13 -2.53
N ALA A 247 11.14 -14.45 -2.55
CA ALA A 247 11.82 -15.16 -1.48
C ALA A 247 13.26 -14.63 -1.28
N ARG A 248 14.03 -14.48 -2.37
CA ARG A 248 15.36 -13.86 -2.31
C ARG A 248 15.31 -12.42 -1.81
N SER A 249 14.35 -11.63 -2.28
CA SER A 249 14.18 -10.24 -1.86
C SER A 249 13.91 -10.12 -0.34
N LEU A 250 13.24 -11.10 0.26
CA LEU A 250 12.98 -11.18 1.70
C LEU A 250 14.18 -11.68 2.50
N GLU A 251 15.02 -12.54 1.93
CA GLU A 251 16.19 -13.11 2.60
C GLU A 251 17.35 -12.10 2.67
N ASP A 252 17.72 -11.48 1.55
CA ASP A 252 18.87 -10.57 1.46
C ASP A 252 18.67 -9.34 0.56
N GLY A 253 17.49 -9.19 -0.05
CA GLY A 253 17.19 -8.10 -0.97
C GLY A 253 16.40 -6.93 -0.36
N PRO A 254 15.74 -6.10 -1.20
CA PRO A 254 15.07 -4.88 -0.78
C PRO A 254 13.99 -5.05 0.31
N LEU A 255 13.30 -6.20 0.36
CA LEU A 255 12.27 -6.48 1.37
C LEU A 255 12.87 -6.85 2.74
N SER A 256 14.14 -7.28 2.80
CA SER A 256 14.87 -7.54 4.04
C SER A 256 15.31 -6.26 4.77
N VAL A 257 15.34 -5.12 4.07
CA VAL A 257 15.84 -3.83 4.60
C VAL A 257 14.98 -3.36 5.76
N ARG A 258 15.57 -3.36 6.97
CA ARG A 258 14.87 -3.04 8.22
C ARG A 258 14.32 -1.60 8.22
N VAL A 259 13.07 -1.48 8.62
CA VAL A 259 12.35 -0.24 8.92
C VAL A 259 12.40 0.01 10.43
N ASP A 260 12.66 1.26 10.81
CA ASP A 260 12.62 1.70 12.20
C ASP A 260 11.16 1.89 12.64
N LEU A 261 10.64 0.93 13.42
CA LEU A 261 9.26 0.97 13.89
C LEU A 261 9.01 2.08 14.93
N ASP A 262 10.02 2.58 15.64
CA ASP A 262 9.85 3.70 16.56
C ASP A 262 9.70 5.01 15.79
N ALA A 263 10.47 5.18 14.71
CA ALA A 263 10.25 6.26 13.76
C ALA A 263 8.86 6.19 13.10
N MET A 264 8.37 4.97 12.78
CA MET A 264 7.01 4.78 12.26
C MET A 264 5.94 5.18 13.28
N ARG A 265 6.08 4.79 14.55
CA ARG A 265 5.17 5.19 15.63
C ARG A 265 5.16 6.70 15.87
N ALA A 266 6.30 7.36 15.68
CA ALA A 266 6.37 8.82 15.79
C ALA A 266 5.59 9.54 14.68
N ILE A 267 5.34 8.90 13.53
CA ILE A 267 4.53 9.45 12.43
C ILE A 267 3.06 9.02 12.55
N ASN A 268 2.82 7.80 13.00
CA ASN A 268 1.50 7.21 13.22
C ASN A 268 1.46 6.58 14.63
N PRO A 269 1.00 7.31 15.66
CA PRO A 269 0.90 6.78 17.02
C PRO A 269 -0.07 5.60 17.17
N GLU A 270 -1.00 5.43 16.22
CA GLU A 270 -1.96 4.32 16.15
C GLU A 270 -1.44 3.14 15.30
N LEU A 271 -0.12 2.96 15.22
CA LEU A 271 0.53 1.90 14.41
C LEU A 271 0.08 0.51 14.86
N LEU A 272 -0.41 -0.30 13.92
CA LEU A 272 -0.95 -1.62 14.23
C LEU A 272 0.15 -2.67 14.31
N THR A 273 0.21 -3.39 15.43
CA THR A 273 0.88 -4.70 15.45
C THR A 273 0.02 -5.71 14.69
N PHE A 274 0.61 -6.80 14.20
CA PHE A 274 -0.14 -7.86 13.53
C PHE A 274 -1.17 -8.52 14.46
N ARG A 275 -0.84 -8.67 15.75
CA ARG A 275 -1.76 -9.18 16.78
C ARG A 275 -2.97 -8.25 16.92
N THR A 276 -2.75 -6.94 17.04
CA THR A 276 -3.84 -5.96 17.10
C THR A 276 -4.66 -5.97 15.82
N TRP A 277 -4.02 -6.06 14.66
CA TRP A 277 -4.70 -6.15 13.36
C TRP A 277 -5.60 -7.39 13.29
N LEU A 278 -5.11 -8.58 13.67
CA LEU A 278 -5.88 -9.82 13.73
C LEU A 278 -7.08 -9.73 14.69
N ALA A 279 -6.95 -8.96 15.78
CA ALA A 279 -8.01 -8.78 16.77
C ALA A 279 -9.01 -7.66 16.40
N THR A 280 -8.73 -6.86 15.37
CA THR A 280 -9.54 -5.68 15.02
C THR A 280 -9.90 -5.67 13.52
N VAL A 281 -9.28 -4.81 12.73
CA VAL A 281 -9.62 -4.56 11.32
C VAL A 281 -9.38 -5.78 10.43
N GLY A 282 -8.44 -6.66 10.80
CA GLY A 282 -8.14 -7.91 10.10
C GLY A 282 -8.98 -9.12 10.55
N LEU A 283 -9.72 -9.01 11.66
CA LEU A 283 -10.39 -10.14 12.28
C LEU A 283 -11.34 -10.88 11.34
N LYS A 284 -12.20 -10.13 10.62
CA LYS A 284 -13.15 -10.74 9.69
C LYS A 284 -12.43 -11.50 8.57
N ALA A 285 -11.45 -10.87 7.93
CA ALA A 285 -10.70 -11.49 6.84
C ALA A 285 -9.94 -12.74 7.31
N PHE A 286 -9.36 -12.70 8.51
CA PHE A 286 -8.70 -13.85 9.11
C PHE A 286 -9.70 -14.99 9.39
N ARG A 287 -10.84 -14.71 10.00
CA ARG A 287 -11.89 -15.70 10.29
C ARG A 287 -12.41 -16.35 9.00
N ASP A 288 -12.67 -15.56 7.97
CA ASP A 288 -13.07 -16.05 6.65
C ASP A 288 -11.99 -16.99 6.07
N ALA A 289 -10.70 -16.63 6.20
CA ALA A 289 -9.58 -17.41 5.68
C ALA A 289 -9.38 -18.77 6.39
N ILE A 290 -9.73 -18.88 7.68
CA ILE A 290 -9.62 -20.13 8.46
C ILE A 290 -10.93 -20.94 8.49
N GLY A 291 -11.92 -20.57 7.66
CA GLY A 291 -13.21 -21.26 7.56
C GLY A 291 -14.17 -21.02 8.73
N LEU A 292 -13.98 -19.93 9.49
CA LEU A 292 -14.83 -19.49 10.60
C LEU A 292 -15.69 -18.26 10.25
N GLY A 293 -15.84 -17.95 8.97
CA GLY A 293 -16.74 -16.92 8.48
C GLY A 293 -18.19 -17.26 8.80
N GLU A 294 -18.96 -16.26 9.23
CA GLU A 294 -20.40 -16.44 9.47
C GLU A 294 -21.12 -16.78 8.16
N GLY A 295 -22.05 -17.74 8.23
CA GLY A 295 -23.09 -17.94 7.22
C GLY A 295 -24.20 -16.90 7.33
#